data_AF-A0A7C2W2T8-F1
#
_entry.id   AF-A0A7C2W2T8-F1
#
_cell.length_a   1.000
_cell.length_b   1.000
_cell.length_c   1.000
_cell.angle_alpha   90.00
_cell.angle_beta   90.00
_cell.angle_gamma   90.00
#
_symmetry.space_group_name_H-M   'P 1'
#
loop_
_entity.id
_entity.type
_entity.pdbx_description
1 polymer ?
#
loop_
_entity_poly.entity_id
_entity_poly.type
_entity_poly.pdbx_seq_one_letter_code
_entity_poly.pdbx_strand_id
1 'polypeptide(L)' 'MTIFSKSTPLADAVATAAGNIVDTPADIELGIGFARSIPGVLGVIIVVGEKIGIWGSIVMLNRGGRYGRERRRTTRGNPA' A
#
# COMPACT_ATOMS: atom_id res chain seq x y z
N MET A 1 -1.94 -4.27 -6.77
CA MET A 1 -2.57 -4.42 -5.45
C MET A 1 -2.84 -5.90 -5.18
N THR A 2 -2.83 -6.31 -3.92
CA THR A 2 -3.03 -7.71 -3.49
C THR A 2 -4.04 -7.75 -2.34
N ILE A 3 -5.04 -8.63 -2.43
CA ILE A 3 -6.05 -8.88 -1.39
C ILE A 3 -5.85 -10.28 -0.81
N PHE A 4 -5.88 -10.40 0.51
CA PHE A 4 -5.81 -11.68 1.22
C PHE A 4 -7.20 -12.06 1.71
N SER A 5 -7.68 -13.24 1.32
CA SER A 5 -8.95 -13.82 1.77
C SER A 5 -8.87 -15.34 1.69
N LYS A 6 -9.70 -16.05 2.47
CA LYS A 6 -9.90 -17.50 2.30
C LYS A 6 -10.73 -17.82 1.05
N SER A 7 -11.44 -16.83 0.50
CA SER A 7 -12.26 -16.96 -0.70
C SER A 7 -11.61 -16.24 -1.87
N THR A 8 -11.16 -17.00 -2.87
CA THR A 8 -10.60 -16.47 -4.12
C THR A 8 -11.54 -15.51 -4.85
N PRO A 9 -12.84 -15.83 -5.08
CA PRO A 9 -13.72 -14.90 -5.79
C PRO A 9 -13.95 -13.60 -5.02
N LEU A 10 -13.95 -13.65 -3.67
CA LEU A 10 -14.01 -12.44 -2.87
C LEU A 10 -12.74 -11.60 -3.02
N ALA A 11 -11.56 -12.22 -2.96
CA ALA A 11 -10.30 -11.51 -3.13
C ALA A 11 -10.22 -10.78 -4.48
N ASP A 12 -10.62 -11.46 -5.56
CA ASP A 12 -10.62 -10.92 -6.92
C ASP A 12 -11.59 -9.74 -7.09
N ALA A 13 -12.83 -9.89 -6.60
CA ALA A 13 -13.84 -8.84 -6.66
C ALA A 13 -13.41 -7.59 -5.85
N VAL A 14 -12.87 -7.80 -4.65
CA VAL A 14 -12.37 -6.70 -3.81
C VAL A 14 -11.14 -6.05 -4.44
N ALA A 15 -10.23 -6.82 -5.05
CA ALA A 15 -9.07 -6.27 -5.73
C ALA A 15 -9.47 -5.42 -6.93
N THR A 16 -10.47 -5.86 -7.71
CA THR A 16 -11.00 -5.08 -8.82
C THR A 16 -11.67 -3.79 -8.33
N ALA A 17 -12.54 -3.88 -7.33
CA ALA A 17 -13.25 -2.72 -6.79
C ALA A 17 -12.30 -1.71 -6.13
N ALA A 18 -11.36 -2.17 -5.30
CA ALA A 18 -10.34 -1.32 -4.68
C ALA A 18 -9.41 -0.69 -5.73
N GLY A 19 -9.22 -1.35 -6.89
CA GLY A 19 -8.35 -0.87 -7.95
C GLY A 19 -8.97 0.32 -8.68
N ASN A 20 -10.29 0.32 -8.78
CA ASN A 20 -11.05 1.46 -9.30
C ASN A 20 -11.11 2.64 -8.32
N ILE A 21 -10.87 2.41 -7.02
CA ILE A 21 -10.83 3.46 -5.98
C ILE A 21 -9.47 4.15 -5.95
N VAL A 22 -8.38 3.42 -6.21
CA VAL A 22 -7.02 3.92 -6.06
C VAL A 22 -6.43 4.31 -7.42
N ASP A 23 -6.32 5.61 -7.67
CA ASP A 23 -5.69 6.15 -8.89
C ASP A 23 -4.31 6.76 -8.58
N THR A 24 -4.21 7.48 -7.46
CA THR A 24 -3.01 8.19 -7.02
C THR A 24 -2.48 7.65 -5.69
N PRO A 25 -1.21 7.95 -5.33
CA PRO A 25 -0.68 7.59 -4.02
C PRO A 25 -1.46 8.15 -2.82
N ALA A 26 -2.23 9.23 -3.01
CA ALA A 26 -3.08 9.81 -1.96
C ALA A 26 -4.30 8.92 -1.64
N ASP A 27 -4.72 8.09 -2.59
CA ASP A 27 -5.91 7.23 -2.46
C ASP A 27 -5.61 5.92 -1.71
N ILE A 28 -4.34 5.66 -1.37
CA ILE A 28 -3.91 4.41 -0.70
C ILE A 28 -4.69 4.18 0.60
N GLU A 29 -4.87 5.22 1.43
CA GLU A 29 -5.62 5.09 2.69
C GLU A 29 -7.10 4.79 2.44
N LEU A 30 -7.69 5.41 1.41
CA LEU A 30 -9.06 5.16 1.00
C LEU A 30 -9.26 3.71 0.54
N GLY A 31 -8.36 3.20 -0.31
CA GLY A 31 -8.39 1.81 -0.77
C GLY A 31 -8.22 0.79 0.36
N ILE A 32 -7.34 1.08 1.34
CA ILE A 32 -7.19 0.25 2.54
C ILE A 32 -8.47 0.28 3.38
N GLY A 33 -9.04 1.46 3.59
CA GLY A 33 -10.29 1.63 4.34
C GLY A 33 -11.43 0.82 3.73
N PHE A 34 -11.58 0.89 2.41
CA PHE A 34 -12.54 0.09 1.66
C PHE A 34 -12.29 -1.41 1.84
N ALA A 35 -11.08 -1.92 1.54
CA ALA A 35 -10.80 -3.35 1.64
C ALA A 35 -11.00 -3.90 3.07
N ARG A 36 -10.59 -3.13 4.10
CA ARG A 36 -10.79 -3.46 5.51
C ARG A 36 -12.27 -3.55 5.91
N SER A 37 -13.14 -2.79 5.26
CA SER A 37 -14.58 -2.78 5.55
C SER A 37 -15.31 -4.04 5.07
N ILE A 38 -14.71 -4.82 4.17
CA ILE A 38 -15.36 -5.99 3.56
C ILE A 38 -15.12 -7.24 4.42
N PRO A 39 -16.19 -7.88 4.96
CA PRO A 39 -16.06 -9.12 5.70
C PRO A 39 -15.40 -10.23 4.89
N GLY A 40 -14.45 -10.94 5.51
CA GLY A 40 -13.70 -12.02 4.86
C GLY A 40 -12.38 -11.56 4.21
N VAL A 41 -12.13 -10.26 4.11
CA VAL A 41 -10.80 -9.73 3.78
C VAL A 41 -9.91 -9.78 5.02
N LEU A 42 -8.77 -10.44 4.91
CA LEU A 42 -7.79 -10.66 5.98
C LEU A 42 -6.63 -9.65 5.92
N GLY A 43 -6.42 -9.02 4.78
CA GLY A 43 -5.35 -8.07 4.57
C GLY A 43 -5.35 -7.51 3.15
N VAL A 44 -4.63 -6.40 2.97
CA VAL A 44 -4.44 -5.75 1.68
C VAL A 44 -3.04 -5.16 1.58
N ILE A 45 -2.46 -5.22 0.38
CA ILE A 45 -1.26 -4.47 -0.01
C ILE A 45 -1.61 -3.64 -1.24
N ILE A 46 -1.42 -2.33 -1.12
CA ILE A 46 -1.59 -1.38 -2.23
C ILE A 46 -0.22 -0.77 -2.52
N VAL A 47 0.18 -0.79 -3.79
CA VAL A 47 1.43 -0.20 -4.28
C VAL A 47 1.05 0.74 -5.41
N VAL A 48 1.41 2.02 -5.28
CA VAL A 48 1.22 3.05 -6.30
C VAL A 48 2.52 3.83 -6.42
N GLY A 49 3.22 3.68 -7.56
CA GLY A 49 4.57 4.20 -7.72
C GLY A 49 5.52 3.68 -6.64
N GLU A 50 6.17 4.58 -5.92
CA GLU A 50 7.10 4.26 -4.82
C GLU A 50 6.42 4.20 -3.44
N LYS A 51 5.10 4.40 -3.36
CA LYS A 51 4.35 4.36 -2.11
C LYS A 51 3.68 3.01 -1.92
N ILE A 52 3.72 2.52 -0.69
CA ILE A 52 3.10 1.27 -0.27
C ILE A 52 2.23 1.50 0.95
N GLY A 53 1.03 0.93 0.94
CA GLY A 53 0.14 0.85 2.08
C GLY A 53 -0.24 -0.59 2.36
N ILE A 54 -0.30 -0.95 3.64
CA ILE A 54 -0.50 -2.33 4.08
C ILE A 54 -1.44 -2.35 5.28
N TRP A 55 -2.39 -3.29 5.25
CA TRP A 55 -3.22 -3.61 6.41
C TRP A 55 -3.39 -5.13 6.54
N GLY A 56 -3.51 -5.61 7.78
CA GLY A 56 -3.57 -7.03 8.13
C GLY A 56 -2.23 -7.58 8.64
N SER A 57 -2.24 -8.83 9.10
CA SER A 57 -1.04 -9.52 9.60
C SER A 57 -0.20 -10.05 8.43
N ILE A 58 0.55 -9.15 7.79
CA ILE A 58 1.33 -9.44 6.58
C ILE A 58 2.82 -9.26 6.91
N VAL A 59 3.62 -10.30 6.65
CA VAL A 59 5.08 -10.25 6.78
C VAL A 59 5.69 -10.01 5.40
N MET A 60 6.42 -8.91 5.25
CA MET A 60 7.22 -8.64 4.06
C MET A 60 8.65 -9.11 4.24
N LEU A 61 9.15 -9.89 3.30
CA LEU A 61 10.55 -10.29 3.25
C LEU A 61 11.28 -9.39 2.27
N ASN A 62 12.33 -8.71 2.75
CA ASN A 62 13.20 -7.93 1.88
C ASN A 62 14.35 -8.81 1.37
N ARG A 63 14.41 -9.03 0.05
CA ARG A 63 15.55 -9.67 -0.62
C ARG A 63 16.64 -8.63 -0.87
N GLY A 64 17.23 -8.07 0.19
CA GLY A 64 18.48 -7.27 0.15
C GLY A 64 18.56 -6.12 -0.87
N GLY A 65 17.43 -5.59 -1.36
CA GLY A 65 17.42 -4.52 -2.36
C GLY A 65 17.53 -3.15 -1.70
N ARG A 66 18.49 -2.34 -2.14
CA ARG A 66 18.63 -0.94 -1.70
C ARG A 66 17.50 -0.09 -2.32
N TYR A 67 16.31 -0.10 -1.75
CA TYR A 67 15.30 0.92 -2.05
C TYR A 67 15.75 2.25 -1.41
N GLY A 68 15.84 3.29 -2.24
CA GLY A 68 16.54 4.54 -1.97
C GLY A 68 16.19 5.18 -0.63
N ARG A 69 17.22 5.46 0.18
CA ARG A 69 17.13 6.50 1.19
C ARG A 69 17.15 7.84 0.46
N GLU A 70 16.02 8.51 0.37
CA GLU A 70 16.01 9.92 0.02
C GLU A 70 16.83 10.68 1.06
N ARG A 71 17.95 11.25 0.62
CA ARG A 71 18.81 12.07 1.46
C ARG A 71 18.02 13.35 1.76
N ARG A 72 17.60 13.54 3.01
CA ARG A 72 17.32 14.89 3.52
C ARG A 72 18.59 15.73 3.32
N ARG A 73 18.61 16.56 2.27
CA ARG A 73 19.49 17.73 2.18
C ARG A 73 18.99 18.70 3.24
N THR A 74 19.51 18.60 4.46
CA THR A 74 19.69 19.79 5.28
C THR A 74 20.78 20.59 4.60
N THR A 75 20.39 21.58 3.81
CA THR A 75 21.26 22.69 3.45
C THR A 75 21.65 23.38 4.76
N ARG A 76 22.87 23.10 5.21
CA ARG A 76 23.62 23.97 6.11
C ARG A 76 23.75 25.33 5.41
N GLY A 77 23.24 26.36 6.08
CA GLY A 77 23.78 27.73 6.09
C GLY A 77 23.50 28.61 4.87
N ASN A 78 23.03 29.82 5.15
CA ASN A 78 23.72 31.00 4.64
C ASN A 78 23.65 32.14 5.69
N PRO A 79 24.68 32.99 5.79
CA PRO A 79 24.90 33.92 6.88
C PRO A 79 24.26 35.29 6.60
N ALA A 80 24.09 36.04 7.69
CA ALA A 80 24.18 37.49 7.74
C ALA A 80 24.76 37.86 9.12
#